data_AF-A0A952EWS9-F1
#
_entry.id   AF-A0A952EWS9-F1
#
_cell.length_a   1.000
_cell.length_b   1.000
_cell.length_c   1.000
_cell.angle_alpha   90.00
_cell.angle_beta   90.00
_cell.angle_gamma   90.00
#
_symmetry.space_group_name_H-M   'P 1'
#
loop_
_entity.id
_entity.type
_entity.pdbx_description
1 polymer ?
#
loop_
_entity_poly.entity_id
_entity_poly.type
_entity_poly.pdbx_seq_one_letter_code
_entity_poly.pdbx_strand_id
1 'polypeptide(L)'
;MSEPLAGRGAVVVGGTRGVGLAVAELLAAHGASVVVNGRDAGAATEAAQRIAGAVAFPGSPAEPTVADALIDACIQQFGRIDILVNCAGTAGMANESILNITSAQFHDLLDSHLGTTFETCRAAAPLMVAQGGGSIVNTSSFAYLGDYGGTGYPAGKGGVNGLTMAIAAELKEHDVRANVVCPGAKTRLSTGPEYEAHIGELNRRGMLDDVSMQAAL
;
A
#
# COMPACT_ATOMS: atom_id res chain seq x y z
N MET A 1 29.18 -0.27 -3.11
CA MET A 1 27.93 0.17 -3.77
C MET A 1 27.42 1.36 -2.98
N SER A 2 26.91 2.42 -3.62
CA SER A 2 26.32 3.52 -2.86
C SER A 2 25.09 3.00 -2.12
N GLU A 3 24.96 3.35 -0.83
CA GLU A 3 23.77 3.11 -0.01
C GLU A 3 22.98 4.42 0.06
N PRO A 4 22.21 4.77 -0.99
CA PRO A 4 21.57 6.08 -1.09
C PRO A 4 20.55 6.34 0.03
N LEU A 5 20.13 5.30 0.75
CA LEU A 5 19.17 5.37 1.85
C LEU A 5 19.81 5.10 3.21
N ALA A 6 21.15 5.07 3.30
CA ALA A 6 21.85 4.92 4.57
C ALA A 6 21.37 5.94 5.61
N GLY A 7 21.04 5.45 6.81
CA GLY A 7 20.56 6.27 7.91
C GLY A 7 19.13 6.80 7.75
N ARG A 8 18.33 6.22 6.84
CA ARG A 8 16.89 6.51 6.70
C ARG A 8 16.04 5.45 7.39
N GLY A 9 14.99 5.88 8.07
CA GLY A 9 13.97 4.99 8.63
C GLY A 9 12.81 4.80 7.66
N ALA A 10 12.38 3.56 7.45
CA ALA A 10 11.31 3.22 6.53
C ALA A 10 10.26 2.31 7.18
N VAL A 11 8.98 2.56 6.89
CA VAL A 11 7.87 1.68 7.25
C VAL A 11 7.24 1.14 5.96
N VAL A 12 7.10 -0.18 5.86
CA VAL A 12 6.41 -0.85 4.75
C VAL A 12 5.17 -1.57 5.27
N VAL A 13 4.02 -0.95 5.03
CA VAL A 13 2.69 -1.48 5.35
C VAL A 13 2.30 -2.52 4.29
N GLY A 14 1.90 -3.72 4.71
CA GLY A 14 1.70 -4.85 3.80
C GLY A 14 3.02 -5.48 3.32
N GLY A 15 4.11 -5.31 4.08
CA GLY A 15 5.46 -5.74 3.70
C GLY A 15 5.75 -7.25 3.89
N THR A 16 4.76 -8.08 4.20
CA THR A 16 5.00 -9.49 4.54
C THR A 16 5.12 -10.43 3.35
N ARG A 17 4.70 -9.99 2.16
CA ARG A 17 4.74 -10.78 0.92
C ARG A 17 4.64 -9.90 -0.32
N GLY A 18 4.81 -10.51 -1.50
CA GLY A 18 4.55 -9.88 -2.79
C GLY A 18 5.33 -8.58 -3.00
N VAL A 19 4.66 -7.57 -3.57
CA VAL A 19 5.28 -6.26 -3.85
C VAL A 19 5.81 -5.60 -2.58
N GLY A 20 5.07 -5.66 -1.47
CA GLY A 20 5.48 -5.05 -0.21
C GLY A 20 6.79 -5.64 0.32
N LEU A 21 6.93 -6.97 0.32
CA LEU A 21 8.17 -7.63 0.74
C LEU A 21 9.34 -7.27 -0.18
N ALA A 22 9.13 -7.30 -1.50
CA ALA A 22 10.17 -6.91 -2.46
C ALA A 22 10.62 -5.46 -2.27
N VAL A 23 9.69 -4.55 -1.96
CA VAL A 23 10.03 -3.15 -1.63
C VAL A 23 10.83 -3.07 -0.32
N ALA A 24 10.42 -3.79 0.71
CA ALA A 24 11.15 -3.83 1.99
C ALA A 24 12.59 -4.35 1.82
N GLU A 25 12.77 -5.45 1.09
CA GLU A 25 14.08 -6.02 0.76
C GLU A 25 14.94 -5.02 -0.04
N LEU A 26 14.36 -4.33 -1.02
CA LEU A 26 15.08 -3.36 -1.86
C LEU A 26 15.48 -2.10 -1.08
N LEU A 27 14.60 -1.58 -0.21
CA LEU A 27 14.92 -0.44 0.66
C LEU A 27 16.10 -0.77 1.57
N ALA A 28 16.09 -1.95 2.20
CA ALA A 28 17.17 -2.42 3.05
C ALA A 28 18.47 -2.66 2.27
N ALA A 29 18.40 -3.23 1.06
CA ALA A 29 19.55 -3.40 0.17
C ALA A 29 20.21 -2.06 -0.23
N HIS A 30 19.48 -0.95 -0.14
CA HIS A 30 19.98 0.40 -0.37
C HIS A 30 20.33 1.16 0.93
N GLY A 31 20.33 0.50 2.08
CA GLY A 31 20.82 1.00 3.37
C GLY A 31 19.75 1.58 4.31
N ALA A 32 18.46 1.47 3.97
CA ALA A 32 17.39 1.92 4.87
C ALA A 32 17.19 0.93 6.03
N SER A 33 16.86 1.45 7.21
CA SER A 33 16.35 0.65 8.32
C SER A 33 14.84 0.47 8.18
N VAL A 34 14.34 -0.77 8.20
CA VAL A 34 12.97 -1.08 7.77
C VAL A 34 12.12 -1.68 8.90
N VAL A 35 10.93 -1.12 9.11
CA VAL A 35 9.83 -1.79 9.83
C VAL A 35 8.90 -2.43 8.82
N VAL A 36 8.66 -3.73 8.95
CA VAL A 36 7.75 -4.52 8.12
C VAL A 36 6.45 -4.77 8.87
N ASN A 37 5.33 -4.33 8.29
CA ASN A 37 4.00 -4.58 8.84
C ASN A 37 3.19 -5.59 8.03
N GLY A 38 2.41 -6.40 8.74
CA GLY A 38 1.26 -7.14 8.21
C GLY A 38 0.34 -7.62 9.32
N ARG A 39 -0.89 -8.00 8.97
CA ARG A 39 -1.91 -8.39 9.96
C ARG A 39 -1.52 -9.63 10.77
N ASP A 40 -0.83 -10.59 10.14
CA ASP A 40 -0.43 -11.85 10.78
C ASP A 40 0.97 -11.74 11.39
N ALA A 41 1.09 -12.12 12.67
CA ALA A 41 2.34 -12.00 13.41
C ALA A 41 3.43 -12.96 12.94
N GLY A 42 3.06 -14.17 12.52
CA GLY A 42 4.00 -15.14 11.95
C GLY A 42 4.61 -14.60 10.67
N ALA A 43 3.77 -14.19 9.72
CA ALA A 43 4.19 -13.64 8.44
C ALA A 43 5.02 -12.35 8.58
N ALA A 44 4.69 -11.47 9.54
CA ALA A 44 5.49 -10.29 9.83
C ALA A 44 6.90 -10.66 10.34
N THR A 45 6.97 -11.64 11.24
CA THR A 45 8.24 -12.14 11.79
C THR A 45 9.09 -12.80 10.71
N GLU A 46 8.50 -13.69 9.90
CA GLU A 46 9.19 -14.37 8.80
C GLU A 46 9.73 -13.39 7.76
N ALA A 47 8.97 -12.34 7.44
CA ALA A 47 9.40 -11.31 6.50
C ALA A 47 10.58 -10.49 7.07
N ALA A 48 10.52 -10.08 8.35
CA ALA A 48 11.61 -9.36 8.98
C ALA A 48 12.89 -10.21 9.08
N GLN A 49 12.79 -11.53 9.27
CA GLN A 49 13.95 -12.42 9.28
C GLN A 49 14.70 -12.48 7.95
N ARG A 50 14.06 -12.12 6.82
CA ARG A 50 14.72 -12.05 5.50
C ARG A 50 15.56 -10.79 5.32
N ILE A 51 15.35 -9.78 6.17
CA ILE A 51 15.93 -8.45 6.03
C ILE A 51 16.76 -8.16 7.28
N ALA A 52 18.08 -8.09 7.12
CA ALA A 52 18.98 -7.84 8.23
C ALA A 52 18.64 -6.52 8.95
N GLY A 53 18.36 -6.60 10.26
CA GLY A 53 18.04 -5.43 11.09
C GLY A 53 16.61 -4.90 10.94
N ALA A 54 15.73 -5.57 10.19
CA ALA A 54 14.33 -5.17 10.10
C ALA A 54 13.54 -5.51 11.38
N VAL A 55 12.52 -4.70 11.66
CA VAL A 55 11.59 -4.90 12.78
C VAL A 55 10.25 -5.38 12.23
N ALA A 56 9.71 -6.47 12.79
CA ALA A 56 8.36 -6.92 12.50
C ALA A 56 7.35 -6.18 13.38
N PHE A 57 6.26 -5.69 12.78
CA PHE A 57 5.17 -5.06 13.52
C PHE A 57 3.79 -5.59 13.06
N PRO A 58 3.16 -6.49 13.84
CA PRO A 58 1.88 -7.08 13.43
C PRO A 58 0.67 -6.19 13.74
N GLY A 59 -0.40 -6.38 12.97
CA GLY A 59 -1.69 -5.74 13.18
C GLY A 59 -2.23 -5.05 11.93
N SER A 60 -3.51 -4.71 11.94
CA SER A 60 -4.17 -3.96 10.86
C SER A 60 -4.04 -2.47 11.11
N PRO A 61 -3.31 -1.70 10.27
CA PRO A 61 -3.21 -0.26 10.46
C PRO A 61 -4.47 0.51 10.09
N ALA A 62 -5.55 -0.15 9.66
CA ALA A 62 -6.88 0.47 9.62
C ALA A 62 -7.38 0.85 11.03
N GLU A 63 -6.85 0.20 12.06
CA GLU A 63 -7.07 0.60 13.45
C GLU A 63 -6.11 1.75 13.81
N PRO A 64 -6.61 2.92 14.24
CA PRO A 64 -5.78 4.10 14.50
C PRO A 64 -4.64 3.84 15.50
N THR A 65 -4.93 3.07 16.55
CA THR A 65 -3.94 2.73 17.59
C THR A 65 -2.82 1.83 17.08
N VAL A 66 -3.12 0.97 16.10
CA VAL A 66 -2.11 0.13 15.45
C VAL A 66 -1.24 0.96 14.51
N ALA A 67 -1.84 1.90 13.78
CA ALA A 67 -1.08 2.82 12.93
C ALA A 67 -0.13 3.70 13.75
N ASP A 68 -0.62 4.30 14.84
CA ASP A 68 0.21 5.11 15.74
C ASP A 68 1.39 4.29 16.28
N ALA A 69 1.12 3.11 16.85
CA ALA A 69 2.15 2.25 17.40
C ALA A 69 3.15 1.71 16.35
N LEU A 70 2.71 1.49 15.11
CA LEU A 70 3.57 1.10 14.00
C LEU A 70 4.59 2.19 13.66
N ILE A 71 4.12 3.44 13.57
CA ILE A 71 4.99 4.59 13.28
C ILE A 71 5.93 4.85 14.46
N ASP A 72 5.43 4.76 15.69
CA ASP A 72 6.24 4.89 16.90
C ASP A 72 7.35 3.83 16.97
N ALA A 73 7.10 2.59 16.54
CA ALA A 73 8.13 1.55 16.50
C ALA A 73 9.30 1.94 15.58
N CYS A 74 9.03 2.62 14.45
CA CYS A 74 10.08 3.13 13.57
C CYS A 74 10.90 4.23 14.25
N ILE A 75 10.24 5.17 14.93
CA ILE A 75 10.93 6.23 15.69
C ILE A 75 11.75 5.66 16.83
N GLN A 76 11.19 4.75 17.63
CA GLN A 76 11.88 4.15 18.77
C GLN A 76 13.11 3.36 18.35
N GLN A 77 13.03 2.64 17.23
CA GLN A 77 14.13 1.80 16.77
C GLN A 77 15.20 2.59 16.01
N PHE A 78 14.79 3.54 15.16
CA PHE A 78 15.69 4.18 14.19
C PHE A 78 15.85 5.69 14.40
N GLY A 79 15.10 6.28 15.33
CA GLY A 79 15.12 7.70 15.67
C GLY A 79 14.39 8.61 14.68
N ARG A 80 13.84 8.06 13.59
CA ARG A 80 13.24 8.83 12.50
C ARG A 80 12.33 7.98 11.60
N ILE A 81 11.43 8.65 10.88
CA ILE A 81 10.65 8.09 9.77
C ILE A 81 10.80 8.95 8.52
N ASP A 82 11.50 8.44 7.51
CA ASP A 82 11.74 9.16 6.24
C ASP A 82 10.87 8.65 5.11
N ILE A 83 10.52 7.36 5.14
CA ILE A 83 9.86 6.67 4.05
C ILE A 83 8.65 5.91 4.62
N LEU A 84 7.46 6.22 4.12
CA LEU A 84 6.25 5.42 4.36
C LEU A 84 5.81 4.81 3.04
N VAL A 85 5.73 3.48 2.98
CA VAL A 85 5.17 2.76 1.83
C VAL A 85 3.89 2.03 2.24
N ASN A 86 2.77 2.45 1.66
CA ASN A 86 1.48 1.80 1.83
C ASN A 86 1.22 0.79 0.72
N CYS A 87 1.62 -0.47 0.96
CA CYS A 87 1.48 -1.61 0.04
C CYS A 87 0.48 -2.67 0.54
N ALA A 88 -0.48 -2.27 1.38
CA ALA A 88 -1.52 -3.16 1.86
C ALA A 88 -2.77 -3.17 0.97
N GLY A 89 -3.46 -4.30 0.96
CA GLY A 89 -4.73 -4.47 0.28
C GLY A 89 -5.17 -5.92 0.17
N THR A 90 -6.46 -6.11 -0.02
CA THR A 90 -7.10 -7.38 -0.35
C THR A 90 -7.68 -7.31 -1.76
N ALA A 91 -7.90 -8.46 -2.40
CA ALA A 91 -8.70 -8.46 -3.63
C ALA A 91 -10.17 -8.28 -3.30
N GLY A 92 -10.91 -7.71 -4.25
CA GLY A 92 -12.37 -7.83 -4.28
C GLY A 92 -12.81 -9.31 -4.33
N MET A 93 -14.08 -9.55 -4.02
CA MET A 93 -14.66 -10.89 -4.10
C MET A 93 -15.01 -11.24 -5.55
N ALA A 94 -14.96 -12.52 -5.90
CA ALA A 94 -15.39 -12.97 -7.22
C ALA A 94 -16.86 -12.61 -7.47
N ASN A 95 -17.17 -12.03 -8.63
CA ASN A 95 -18.51 -11.58 -9.04
C ASN A 95 -19.12 -10.50 -8.13
N GLU A 96 -18.30 -9.78 -7.36
CA GLU A 96 -18.74 -8.62 -6.59
C GLU A 96 -19.24 -7.50 -7.51
N SER A 97 -20.40 -6.92 -7.17
CA SER A 97 -20.97 -5.76 -7.83
C SER A 97 -21.89 -4.98 -6.89
N ILE A 98 -22.30 -3.79 -7.30
CA ILE A 98 -23.25 -2.96 -6.54
C ILE A 98 -24.58 -3.68 -6.25
N LEU A 99 -24.92 -4.71 -7.02
CA LEU A 99 -26.16 -5.47 -6.86
C LEU A 99 -26.10 -6.48 -5.69
N ASN A 100 -24.91 -6.88 -5.25
CA ASN A 100 -24.75 -7.98 -4.30
C ASN A 100 -23.76 -7.72 -3.16
N ILE A 101 -22.95 -6.66 -3.22
CA ILE A 101 -22.05 -6.30 -2.14
C ILE A 101 -22.85 -5.84 -0.91
N THR A 102 -22.50 -6.36 0.26
CA THR A 102 -23.06 -5.90 1.54
C THR A 102 -22.30 -4.68 2.06
N SER A 103 -22.94 -3.86 2.90
CA SER A 103 -22.27 -2.71 3.53
C SER A 103 -21.03 -3.12 4.32
N ALA A 104 -21.06 -4.25 5.03
CA ALA A 104 -19.91 -4.76 5.78
C ALA A 104 -18.73 -5.09 4.84
N GLN A 105 -18.98 -5.80 3.75
CA GLN A 105 -17.95 -6.11 2.77
C GLN A 105 -17.37 -4.86 2.09
N PHE A 106 -18.22 -3.87 1.82
CA PHE A 106 -17.79 -2.60 1.25
C PHE A 106 -16.89 -1.83 2.23
N HIS A 107 -17.28 -1.74 3.51
CA HIS A 107 -16.46 -1.11 4.54
C HIS A 107 -15.13 -1.84 4.74
N ASP A 108 -15.14 -3.18 4.80
CA ASP A 108 -13.91 -3.97 4.94
C ASP A 108 -12.91 -3.71 3.79
N LEU A 109 -13.41 -3.54 2.56
CA LEU A 109 -12.58 -3.19 1.40
C LEU A 109 -12.04 -1.76 1.49
N LEU A 110 -12.88 -0.80 1.90
CA LEU A 110 -12.42 0.58 2.13
C LEU A 110 -11.37 0.64 3.24
N ASP A 111 -11.57 -0.03 4.36
CA ASP A 111 -10.64 -0.03 5.49
C ASP A 111 -9.31 -0.70 5.13
N SER A 112 -9.37 -1.81 4.39
CA SER A 112 -8.17 -2.54 3.93
C SER A 112 -7.31 -1.75 2.92
N HIS A 113 -7.87 -0.71 2.29
CA HIS A 113 -7.18 0.10 1.30
C HIS A 113 -7.02 1.56 1.75
N LEU A 114 -8.14 2.28 1.79
CA LEU A 114 -8.19 3.70 2.12
C LEU A 114 -7.98 3.93 3.61
N GLY A 115 -8.67 3.21 4.50
CA GLY A 115 -8.52 3.38 5.96
C GLY A 115 -7.09 3.14 6.42
N THR A 116 -6.50 2.02 6.01
CA THR A 116 -5.09 1.69 6.26
C THR A 116 -4.13 2.77 5.74
N THR A 117 -4.36 3.30 4.54
CA THR A 117 -3.51 4.36 3.97
C THR A 117 -3.69 5.67 4.72
N PHE A 118 -4.92 6.02 5.08
CA PHE A 118 -5.25 7.23 5.82
C PHE A 118 -4.58 7.24 7.20
N GLU A 119 -4.80 6.20 8.00
CA GLU A 119 -4.32 6.14 9.38
C GLU A 119 -2.79 6.18 9.46
N THR A 120 -2.12 5.47 8.57
CA THR A 120 -0.65 5.47 8.52
C THR A 120 -0.08 6.80 8.03
N CYS A 121 -0.71 7.43 7.04
CA CYS A 121 -0.34 8.79 6.63
C CYS A 121 -0.58 9.80 7.76
N ARG A 122 -1.72 9.72 8.45
CA ARG A 122 -2.08 10.57 9.60
C ARG A 122 -1.03 10.47 10.71
N ALA A 123 -0.59 9.25 11.03
CA ALA A 123 0.41 9.01 12.07
C ALA A 123 1.81 9.48 11.63
N ALA A 124 2.22 9.25 10.38
CA ALA A 124 3.56 9.55 9.90
C ALA A 124 3.80 11.02 9.53
N ALA A 125 2.83 11.69 8.92
CA ALA A 125 3.02 13.01 8.32
C ALA A 125 3.48 14.08 9.33
N PRO A 126 2.87 14.22 10.54
CA PRO A 126 3.33 15.21 11.51
C PRO A 126 4.79 15.04 11.93
N LEU A 127 5.25 13.78 12.04
CA LEU A 127 6.63 13.45 12.39
C LEU A 127 7.59 13.78 11.24
N MET A 128 7.21 13.45 9.99
CA MET A 128 8.00 13.83 8.81
C MET A 128 8.14 15.36 8.70
N VAL A 129 7.05 16.12 8.93
CA VAL A 129 7.09 17.59 8.96
C VAL A 129 8.02 18.09 10.07
N ALA A 130 7.90 17.54 11.28
CA ALA A 130 8.76 17.92 12.41
C ALA A 130 10.25 17.61 12.17
N GLN A 131 10.56 16.56 11.42
CA GLN A 131 11.91 16.19 10.99
C GLN A 131 12.44 17.05 9.83
N GLY A 132 11.58 17.85 9.20
CA GLY A 132 11.93 18.70 8.06
C GLY A 132 11.91 17.99 6.70
N GLY A 133 11.19 16.86 6.58
CA GLY A 133 10.90 16.23 5.29
C GLY A 133 10.62 14.73 5.34
N GLY A 134 10.09 14.20 4.24
CA GLY A 134 9.73 12.78 4.13
C GLY A 134 9.16 12.38 2.77
N SER A 135 9.00 11.06 2.56
CA SER A 135 8.47 10.49 1.33
C SER A 135 7.41 9.44 1.62
N ILE A 136 6.18 9.72 1.20
CA ILE A 136 5.04 8.81 1.25
C ILE A 136 4.82 8.24 -0.15
N VAL A 137 4.74 6.91 -0.25
CA VAL A 137 4.42 6.18 -1.47
C VAL A 137 3.24 5.26 -1.22
N ASN A 138 2.11 5.58 -1.84
CA ASN A 138 0.89 4.79 -1.72
C ASN A 138 0.71 3.88 -2.93
N THR A 139 0.08 2.73 -2.74
CA THR A 139 -0.21 1.80 -3.83
C THR A 139 -1.69 1.81 -4.18
N SER A 140 -1.97 2.04 -5.46
CA SER A 140 -3.29 1.98 -6.05
C SER A 140 -3.36 0.85 -7.10
N SER A 141 -4.23 0.98 -8.08
CA SER A 141 -4.46 0.02 -9.17
C SER A 141 -5.26 0.72 -10.26
N PHE A 142 -5.04 0.40 -11.53
CA PHE A 142 -5.84 0.94 -12.64
C PHE A 142 -7.34 0.70 -12.49
N ALA A 143 -7.72 -0.32 -11.71
CA ALA A 143 -9.09 -0.53 -11.26
C ALA A 143 -9.76 0.73 -10.70
N TYR A 144 -9.02 1.73 -10.21
CA TYR A 144 -9.61 3.02 -9.78
C TYR A 144 -10.53 3.68 -10.83
N LEU A 145 -10.38 3.31 -12.12
CA LEU A 145 -11.25 3.74 -13.22
C LEU A 145 -12.66 3.12 -13.15
N GLY A 146 -12.86 2.07 -12.35
CA GLY A 146 -14.15 1.39 -12.14
C GLY A 146 -14.46 0.32 -13.20
N ASP A 147 -13.47 -0.07 -14.00
CA ASP A 147 -13.58 -1.03 -15.10
C ASP A 147 -13.44 -2.49 -14.66
N TYR A 148 -12.74 -2.77 -13.57
CA TYR A 148 -12.59 -4.11 -12.98
C TYR A 148 -12.44 -4.11 -11.44
N GLY A 149 -12.58 -5.30 -10.83
CA GLY A 149 -12.36 -5.50 -9.40
C GLY A 149 -13.59 -5.35 -8.50
N GLY A 150 -14.78 -5.18 -9.07
CA GLY A 150 -16.03 -4.99 -8.33
C GLY A 150 -16.31 -3.52 -8.02
N THR A 151 -16.98 -3.23 -6.92
CA THR A 151 -17.42 -1.89 -6.49
C THR A 151 -16.53 -1.37 -5.37
N GLY A 152 -16.19 -2.22 -4.40
CA GLY A 152 -15.43 -1.81 -3.21
C GLY A 152 -13.95 -1.58 -3.50
N TYR A 153 -13.33 -2.46 -4.27
CA TYR A 153 -11.92 -2.34 -4.64
C TYR A 153 -11.60 -1.06 -5.42
N PRO A 154 -12.29 -0.73 -6.54
CA PRO A 154 -11.99 0.50 -7.27
C PRO A 154 -12.35 1.76 -6.47
N ALA A 155 -13.40 1.72 -5.64
CA ALA A 155 -13.73 2.82 -4.73
C ALA A 155 -12.60 3.08 -3.72
N GLY A 156 -12.08 2.02 -3.09
CA GLY A 156 -10.93 2.14 -2.18
C GLY A 156 -9.68 2.67 -2.87
N LYS A 157 -9.35 2.14 -4.06
CA LYS A 157 -8.16 2.53 -4.83
C LYS A 157 -8.27 3.96 -5.41
N GLY A 158 -9.45 4.36 -5.85
CA GLY A 158 -9.75 5.75 -6.22
C GLY A 158 -9.64 6.70 -5.02
N GLY A 159 -10.11 6.28 -3.85
CA GLY A 159 -9.94 7.01 -2.60
C GLY A 159 -8.46 7.21 -2.25
N VAL A 160 -7.62 6.18 -2.41
CA VAL A 160 -6.16 6.27 -2.20
C VAL A 160 -5.52 7.29 -3.14
N ASN A 161 -5.95 7.35 -4.42
CA ASN A 161 -5.46 8.35 -5.36
C ASN A 161 -5.81 9.77 -4.89
N GLY A 162 -7.09 10.01 -4.56
CA GLY A 162 -7.57 11.30 -4.08
C GLY A 162 -6.85 11.75 -2.81
N LEU A 163 -6.74 10.86 -1.83
CA LEU A 163 -6.01 11.10 -0.58
C LEU A 163 -4.54 11.47 -0.83
N THR A 164 -3.86 10.74 -1.72
CA THR A 164 -2.45 11.01 -2.04
C THR A 164 -2.27 12.40 -2.63
N MET A 165 -3.14 12.81 -3.54
CA MET A 165 -3.07 14.14 -4.16
C MET A 165 -3.31 15.26 -3.15
N ALA A 166 -4.25 15.06 -2.21
CA ALA A 166 -4.50 16.01 -1.12
C ALA A 166 -3.27 16.16 -0.23
N ILE A 167 -2.71 15.06 0.28
CA ILE A 167 -1.50 15.07 1.12
C ILE A 167 -0.33 15.75 0.39
N ALA A 168 -0.12 15.44 -0.88
CA ALA A 168 0.97 16.03 -1.66
C ALA A 168 0.81 17.56 -1.82
N ALA A 169 -0.43 18.05 -1.99
CA ALA A 169 -0.71 19.47 -2.11
C ALA A 169 -0.51 20.19 -0.77
N GLU A 170 -1.01 19.61 0.32
CA GLU A 170 -0.93 20.18 1.68
C GLU A 170 0.51 20.22 2.20
N LEU A 171 1.27 19.14 2.02
CA LEU A 171 2.58 19.03 2.67
C LEU A 171 3.75 19.52 1.81
N LYS A 172 3.47 20.06 0.63
CA LYS A 172 4.50 20.56 -0.31
C LYS A 172 5.44 21.58 0.33
N GLU A 173 4.92 22.47 1.18
CA GLU A 173 5.73 23.49 1.85
C GLU A 173 6.56 22.95 3.02
N HIS A 174 6.35 21.69 3.41
CA HIS A 174 7.01 21.03 4.53
C HIS A 174 8.07 19.99 4.11
N ASP A 175 8.47 19.99 2.83
CA ASP A 175 9.40 19.01 2.25
C ASP A 175 8.96 17.53 2.42
N VAL A 176 7.64 17.31 2.57
CA VAL A 176 7.05 15.97 2.57
C VAL A 176 6.34 15.76 1.25
N ARG A 177 6.77 14.73 0.52
CA ARG A 177 6.18 14.36 -0.78
C ARG A 177 5.27 13.16 -0.61
N ALA A 178 4.13 13.16 -1.29
CA ALA A 178 3.29 11.97 -1.44
C ALA A 178 3.12 11.64 -2.92
N ASN A 179 3.26 10.35 -3.26
CA ASN A 179 3.08 9.84 -4.62
C ASN A 179 2.29 8.54 -4.59
N VAL A 180 1.61 8.23 -5.68
CA VAL A 180 0.87 6.98 -5.84
C VAL A 180 1.41 6.20 -7.03
N VAL A 181 1.55 4.89 -6.86
CA VAL A 181 1.91 3.96 -7.93
C VAL A 181 0.72 3.06 -8.20
N CYS A 182 0.39 2.84 -9.47
CA CYS A 182 -0.64 1.90 -9.92
C CYS A 182 0.05 0.68 -10.56
N PRO A 183 0.36 -0.38 -9.81
CA PRO A 183 1.07 -1.51 -10.37
C PRO A 183 0.16 -2.28 -11.33
N GLY A 184 0.63 -2.46 -12.57
CA GLY A 184 0.18 -3.53 -13.49
C GLY A 184 0.93 -4.83 -13.23
N ALA A 185 1.19 -5.15 -11.96
CA ALA A 185 2.05 -6.25 -11.60
C ALA A 185 1.26 -7.56 -11.62
N LYS A 186 1.84 -8.60 -12.22
CA LYS A 186 1.43 -10.01 -12.03
C LYS A 186 1.61 -10.40 -10.57
N THR A 187 0.58 -10.19 -9.76
CA THR A 187 0.50 -10.63 -8.37
C THR A 187 -0.43 -11.83 -8.28
N ARG A 188 -0.45 -12.55 -7.15
CA ARG A 188 -1.45 -13.61 -6.91
C ARG A 188 -2.89 -13.17 -7.19
N LEU A 189 -3.21 -11.87 -7.07
CA LEU A 189 -4.54 -11.31 -7.31
C LEU A 189 -4.82 -10.98 -8.78
N SER A 190 -3.77 -10.93 -9.61
CA SER A 190 -3.78 -10.49 -11.01
C SER A 190 -2.98 -11.45 -11.90
N THR A 191 -3.01 -12.75 -11.58
CA THR A 191 -2.33 -13.79 -12.34
C THR A 191 -3.18 -15.04 -12.46
N GLY A 192 -3.06 -15.74 -13.58
CA GLY A 192 -3.62 -17.06 -13.79
C GLY A 192 -4.78 -17.07 -14.80
N PRO A 193 -5.18 -18.26 -15.29
CA PRO A 193 -6.09 -18.38 -16.43
C PRO A 193 -7.45 -17.74 -16.20
N GLU A 194 -7.97 -17.81 -14.96
CA GLU A 194 -9.25 -17.22 -14.58
C GLU A 194 -9.21 -15.69 -14.60
N TYR A 195 -8.12 -15.09 -14.09
CA TYR A 195 -7.94 -13.64 -14.12
C TYR A 195 -7.75 -13.14 -15.56
N GLU A 196 -6.90 -13.80 -16.34
CA GLU A 196 -6.68 -13.44 -17.75
C GLU A 196 -7.98 -13.55 -18.57
N ALA A 197 -8.77 -14.61 -18.36
CA ALA A 197 -10.07 -14.77 -19.00
C ALA A 197 -11.08 -13.68 -18.57
N HIS A 198 -11.08 -13.30 -17.30
CA HIS A 198 -11.92 -12.23 -16.78
C HIS A 198 -11.56 -10.87 -17.37
N ILE A 199 -10.28 -10.51 -17.41
CA ILE A 199 -9.81 -9.27 -18.04
C ILE A 199 -10.15 -9.25 -19.54
N GLY A 200 -9.95 -10.37 -20.25
CA GLY A 200 -10.34 -10.50 -21.65
C GLY A 200 -11.85 -10.37 -21.87
N GLU A 201 -12.68 -10.82 -20.93
CA GLU A 201 -14.14 -10.65 -21.00
C GLU A 201 -14.55 -9.19 -20.81
N LEU A 202 -13.92 -8.47 -19.88
CA LEU A 202 -14.19 -7.05 -19.66
C LEU A 202 -13.85 -6.21 -20.90
N ASN A 203 -12.72 -6.51 -21.58
CA ASN A 203 -12.37 -5.86 -22.84
C ASN A 203 -13.38 -6.19 -23.96
N ARG A 204 -13.78 -7.47 -24.12
CA ARG A 204 -14.83 -7.86 -25.09
C ARG A 204 -16.16 -7.14 -24.87
N ARG A 205 -16.50 -6.84 -23.62
CA ARG A 205 -17.71 -6.10 -23.24
C ARG A 205 -17.58 -4.57 -23.40
N GLY A 206 -16.42 -4.08 -23.85
CA GLY A 206 -16.14 -2.65 -23.99
C GLY A 206 -15.99 -1.91 -22.66
N MET A 207 -15.82 -2.64 -21.55
CA MET A 207 -15.65 -2.06 -20.22
C MET A 207 -14.20 -1.65 -19.94
N LEU A 208 -13.25 -2.21 -20.70
CA LEU A 208 -11.82 -2.05 -20.47
C LEU A 208 -11.13 -1.84 -21.83
N ASP A 209 -10.44 -0.72 -22.00
CA ASP A 209 -9.74 -0.41 -23.26
C ASP A 209 -8.45 -1.25 -23.44
N ASP A 210 -7.87 -1.21 -24.64
CA ASP A 210 -6.71 -2.05 -24.96
C ASP A 210 -5.47 -1.72 -24.12
N VAL A 211 -5.31 -0.45 -23.73
CA VAL A 211 -4.19 0.01 -22.89
C VAL A 211 -4.34 -0.52 -21.47
N SER A 212 -5.55 -0.41 -20.92
CA SER A 212 -5.89 -0.89 -19.59
C SER A 212 -5.84 -2.41 -19.53
N MET A 213 -6.17 -3.11 -20.62
CA MET A 213 -6.06 -4.57 -20.75
C MET A 213 -4.61 -5.00 -20.67
N GLN A 214 -3.74 -4.35 -21.44
CA GLN A 214 -2.31 -4.64 -21.44
C GLN A 214 -1.65 -4.29 -20.09
N ALA A 215 -2.15 -3.28 -19.38
CA ALA A 215 -1.66 -2.93 -18.06
C ALA A 215 -2.16 -3.89 -16.96
N ALA A 216 -3.30 -4.54 -17.16
CA ALA A 216 -3.87 -5.49 -16.21
C ALA A 216 -3.28 -6.90 -16.35
N LEU A 217 -2.86 -7.31 -17.56
CA LEU A 217 -2.26 -8.62 -17.88
C LEU A 217 -0.75 -8.67 -17.65
#